data_AF-A0A948RIH9-F1
#
_entry.id   AF-A0A948RIH9-F1
#
_cell.length_a   1.000
_cell.length_b   1.000
_cell.length_c   1.000
_cell.angle_alpha   90.00
_cell.angle_beta   90.00
_cell.angle_gamma   90.00
#
_symmetry.space_group_name_H-M   'P 1'
#
loop_
_entity.id
_entity.type
_entity.pdbx_description
1 polymer ?
#
loop_
_entity_poly.entity_id
_entity_poly.type
_entity_poly.pdbx_seq_one_letter_code
_entity_poly.pdbx_strand_id
1 'polypeptide(L)' 'LFAEAAQYLPYVECVEKGSDELIAECQEAGISGFPTWKIPNGELVSGFKTLEELSELSGCSIE' A
#
# COMPACT_ATOMS: atom_id res chain seq x y z
N LEU A 1 2.56 7.87 9.79
CA LEU A 1 3.50 6.76 9.56
C LEU A 1 4.76 7.25 8.88
N PHE A 2 4.72 7.64 7.60
CA PHE A 2 5.93 8.04 6.85
C PHE A 2 6.19 9.55 6.75
N ALA A 3 5.21 10.41 7.05
CA ALA A 3 5.35 11.87 7.02
C ALA A 3 6.02 12.36 5.71
N GLU A 4 7.07 13.18 5.81
CA GLU A 4 7.81 13.69 4.65
C GLU A 4 8.52 12.59 3.84
N ALA A 5 8.78 11.43 4.43
CA ALA A 5 9.37 10.29 3.74
C ALA A 5 8.36 9.54 2.85
N ALA A 6 7.06 9.86 2.92
CA ALA A 6 6.03 9.26 2.08
C ALA A 6 6.31 9.45 0.58
N GLN A 7 7.02 10.52 0.21
CA GLN A 7 7.44 10.78 -1.18
C GLN A 7 8.38 9.71 -1.75
N TYR A 8 9.02 8.91 -0.89
CA TYR A 8 9.91 7.81 -1.31
C TYR A 8 9.16 6.48 -1.45
N LEU A 9 7.89 6.41 -1.05
CA LEU A 9 7.10 5.19 -1.19
C LEU A 9 6.64 5.02 -2.63
N PRO A 10 6.72 3.80 -3.18
CA PRO A 10 5.90 3.42 -4.33
C PRO A 10 4.42 3.51 -3.93
N TYR A 11 3.74 4.54 -4.41
CA TYR A 11 2.33 4.80 -4.11
C TYR A 11 1.50 4.81 -5.40
N VAL A 12 0.36 4.14 -5.36
CA VAL A 12 -0.64 4.14 -6.42
C VAL A 12 -1.92 4.73 -5.82
N GLU A 13 -2.39 5.84 -6.40
CA GLU A 13 -3.70 6.39 -6.06
C GLU A 13 -4.77 5.55 -6.73
N CYS A 14 -5.55 4.81 -5.95
CA CYS A 14 -6.52 3.86 -6.47
C CYS A 14 -7.89 4.47 -6.75
N VAL A 15 -8.18 5.67 -6.23
CA VAL A 15 -9.48 6.34 -6.40
C VAL A 15 -9.27 7.75 -6.91
N GLU A 16 -9.93 8.08 -8.02
CA GLU A 16 -9.93 9.46 -8.51
C GLU A 16 -10.72 10.37 -7.58
N LYS A 17 -10.23 11.60 -7.39
CA LYS A 17 -10.88 12.58 -6.51
C LYS A 17 -12.31 12.86 -6.97
N GLY A 18 -13.28 12.50 -6.14
CA GLY A 18 -14.70 12.69 -6.41
C GLY A 18 -15.38 11.51 -7.11
N SER A 19 -14.66 10.40 -7.29
CA SER A 19 -15.20 9.09 -7.65
C SER A 19 -15.18 8.17 -6.44
N ASP A 20 -16.09 7.20 -6.42
CA ASP A 20 -16.06 6.04 -5.51
C ASP A 20 -15.55 4.78 -6.23
N GLU A 21 -15.24 4.89 -7.53
CA GLU A 21 -14.76 3.78 -8.35
C GLU A 21 -13.24 3.65 -8.27
N LEU A 22 -12.78 2.41 -8.15
CA LEU A 22 -11.37 2.06 -8.28
C LEU A 22 -10.92 2.25 -9.74
N ILE A 23 -9.70 2.74 -9.94
CA ILE A 23 -9.06 2.70 -11.27
C ILE A 23 -8.81 1.26 -11.71
N ALA A 24 -8.74 1.03 -13.03
CA ALA A 24 -8.59 -0.30 -13.62
C ALA A 24 -7.42 -1.10 -13.01
N GLU A 25 -6.26 -0.47 -12.80
CA GLU A 25 -5.08 -1.12 -12.21
C GLU A 25 -5.39 -1.71 -10.82
N CYS A 26 -6.10 -0.98 -9.96
CA CYS A 26 -6.44 -1.45 -8.61
C CYS A 26 -7.58 -2.48 -8.62
N GLN A 27 -8.51 -2.39 -9.58
CA GLN A 27 -9.54 -3.41 -9.80
C GLN A 27 -8.92 -4.74 -10.23
N GLU A 28 -8.03 -4.69 -11.23
CA GLU A 28 -7.32 -5.86 -11.77
C GLU A 28 -6.39 -6.49 -10.72
N ALA A 29 -5.79 -5.66 -9.86
CA ALA A 29 -5.03 -6.13 -8.71
C ALA A 29 -5.91 -6.75 -7.60
N GLY A 30 -7.24 -6.66 -7.67
CA GLY A 30 -8.14 -7.23 -6.67
C GLY A 30 -8.15 -6.46 -5.34
N ILE A 31 -7.86 -5.16 -5.37
CA ILE A 31 -7.92 -4.30 -4.18
C ILE A 31 -9.37 -4.17 -3.72
N SER A 32 -9.63 -4.49 -2.46
CA SER A 32 -10.99 -4.50 -1.87
C SER A 32 -11.17 -3.50 -0.73
N GLY A 33 -10.11 -2.80 -0.34
CA GLY A 33 -10.14 -1.80 0.72
C GLY A 33 -8.83 -1.03 0.82
N PHE A 34 -8.79 -0.03 1.70
CA PHE A 34 -7.62 0.83 1.89
C PHE A 34 -7.22 0.95 3.35
N PRO A 35 -5.92 1.12 3.64
CA PRO A 35 -4.81 0.92 2.71
C PRO A 35 -4.59 -0.57 2.39
N THR A 36 -3.96 -0.89 1.25
CA THR A 36 -3.49 -2.24 0.91
C THR A 36 -2.02 -2.15 0.46
N TRP A 37 -1.21 -3.08 0.95
CA TRP A 37 0.22 -3.15 0.67
C TRP A 37 0.51 -4.33 -0.25
N LYS A 38 1.21 -4.08 -1.35
CA LYS A 38 1.83 -5.14 -2.16
C LYS A 38 3.25 -5.34 -1.69
N ILE A 39 3.51 -6.48 -1.03
CA ILE A 39 4.83 -6.77 -0.44
C ILE A 39 5.73 -7.47 -1.48
N PRO A 40 7.06 -7.61 -1.26
CA PRO A 40 7.99 -8.07 -2.30
C PRO A 40 7.70 -9.45 -2.91
N ASN A 41 7.04 -10.35 -2.17
CA ASN A 41 6.61 -11.66 -2.70
C ASN A 41 5.38 -11.58 -3.62
N GLY A 42 4.80 -10.38 -3.81
CA GLY A 42 3.60 -10.13 -4.61
C GLY A 42 2.27 -10.26 -3.86
N GLU A 43 2.29 -10.65 -2.59
CA GLU A 43 1.10 -10.76 -1.74
C GLU A 43 0.51 -9.39 -1.42
N LEU A 44 -0.83 -9.35 -1.34
CA LEU A 44 -1.59 -8.17 -0.96
C LEU A 44 -2.01 -8.28 0.51
N VAL A 45 -1.51 -7.38 1.32
CA VAL A 45 -1.83 -7.30 2.75
C VAL A 45 -2.68 -6.07 3.01
N SER A 46 -3.91 -6.29 3.46
CA SER A 46 -4.87 -5.21 3.69
C SER A 46 -4.75 -4.61 5.10
N GLY A 47 -5.17 -3.34 5.20
CA GLY A 47 -5.28 -2.61 6.45
C GLY A 47 -4.04 -1.81 6.81
N PHE A 48 -4.19 -0.99 7.86
CA PHE A 48 -3.08 -0.25 8.43
C PHE A 48 -2.01 -1.20 8.98
N LYS A 49 -0.74 -0.80 8.85
CA LYS A 49 0.43 -1.52 9.35
C LYS A 49 1.36 -0.57 10.07
N THR A 50 1.95 -1.00 11.18
CA THR A 50 3.03 -0.26 11.85
C THR A 50 4.33 -0.34 11.04
N LEU A 51 5.35 0.43 11.41
CA LEU A 51 6.65 0.36 10.74
C LEU A 51 7.31 -1.01 10.97
N GLU A 52 7.13 -1.58 12.15
CA GLU A 52 7.63 -2.90 12.52
C GLU A 52 6.99 -4.00 11.66
N GLU A 53 5.65 -3.98 11.50
CA GLU A 53 4.96 -4.93 10.62
C GLU A 53 5.44 -4.79 9.16
N LEU A 54 5.62 -3.55 8.67
CA LEU A 54 6.11 -3.31 7.31
C LEU A 54 7.57 -3.74 7.14
N SER A 55 8.41 -3.60 8.17
CA SER A 55 9.79 -4.10 8.21
C SER A 55 9.82 -5.61 8.03
N GLU A 56 8.99 -6.35 8.78
CA GLU A 56 8.87 -7.81 8.68
C GLU A 56 8.38 -8.24 7.30
N LEU A 57 7.32 -7.59 6.78
CA LEU A 57 6.71 -7.93 5.50
C LEU A 57 7.61 -7.61 4.29
N SER A 58 8.42 -6.55 4.37
CA SER A 58 9.30 -6.12 3.30
C SER A 58 10.69 -6.76 3.35
N GLY A 59 11.08 -7.35 4.49
CA GLY A 59 12.45 -7.79 4.75
C GLY A 59 13.45 -6.63 4.89
N CYS A 60 12.95 -5.40 5.06
CA CYS A 60 13.76 -4.20 5.24
C CYS A 60 13.89 -3.91 6.74
N SER A 61 15.05 -4.19 7.32
CA SER A 61 15.31 -3.93 8.74
C SER A 61 15.29 -2.43 9.05
N ILE A 62 14.48 -2.06 10.05
CA ILE A 62 14.51 -0.74 10.67
C ILE A 62 15.48 -0.77 11.86
N GLU A 63 16.73 -0.34 11.64
CA GLU A 63 17.71 -0.08 12.71
C GLU A 63 17.60 1.35 13.24
#